data_AF-A0A940NYG2-F1
#
_entry.id   AF-A0A940NYG2-F1
#
_cell.length_a   1.000
_cell.length_b   1.000
_cell.length_c   1.000
_cell.angle_alpha   90.00
_cell.angle_beta   90.00
_cell.angle_gamma   90.00
#
_symmetry.space_group_name_H-M   'P 1'
#
loop_
_entity.id
_entity.type
_entity.pdbx_description
1 polymer ?
#
loop_
_entity_poly.entity_id
_entity_poly.type
_entity_poly.pdbx_seq_one_letter_code
_entity_poly.pdbx_strand_id
1 'polypeptide(L)'
;MTDALFIRSYEQFRKNVYAAAYSLVRNAADAADLQQETFMRLFTCDKEFESDTHIKAWLLRVAVNLSKNHLRDHSRITLTELTDTMPAPEDPMQQDVLTAVLELPEKYRIPIHLYYYEDYSVKEIAEILELTEGTVKTRLRRGRSLLEKALGKVA
;
A
#
# COMPACT_ATOMS: atom_id res chain seq x y z
N MET A 1 -12.91 -17.19 -11.34
CA MET A 1 -11.76 -16.83 -12.21
C MET A 1 -11.08 -18.10 -12.72
N THR A 2 -10.42 -18.09 -13.89
CA THR A 2 -9.62 -19.24 -14.38
C THR A 2 -8.21 -19.26 -13.78
N ASP A 3 -7.61 -20.45 -13.64
CA ASP A 3 -6.26 -20.61 -13.10
C ASP A 3 -5.21 -19.80 -13.89
N ALA A 4 -5.33 -19.78 -15.22
CA ALA A 4 -4.42 -19.01 -16.08
C ALA A 4 -4.51 -17.49 -15.84
N LEU A 5 -5.72 -16.96 -15.64
CA LEU A 5 -5.91 -15.54 -15.32
C LEU A 5 -5.35 -15.20 -13.94
N PHE A 6 -5.53 -16.11 -12.96
CA PHE A 6 -4.96 -15.96 -11.63
C PHE A 6 -3.43 -15.90 -11.66
N ILE A 7 -2.77 -16.88 -12.29
CA ILE A 7 -1.31 -16.96 -12.37
C ILE A 7 -0.74 -15.69 -13.03
N ARG A 8 -1.34 -15.25 -14.14
CA ARG A 8 -0.94 -14.00 -14.82
C ARG A 8 -1.05 -12.81 -13.87
N SER A 9 -2.19 -12.67 -13.20
CA SER A 9 -2.45 -11.56 -12.27
C SER A 9 -1.48 -11.57 -11.09
N TYR A 10 -1.15 -12.76 -10.57
CA TYR A 10 -0.19 -12.93 -9.49
C TYR A 10 1.20 -12.47 -9.91
N GLU A 11 1.73 -12.99 -11.01
CA GLU A 11 3.08 -12.61 -11.47
C GLU A 11 3.20 -11.12 -11.78
N GLN A 12 2.15 -10.55 -12.36
CA GLN A 12 2.15 -9.14 -12.75
C GLN A 12 2.04 -8.19 -11.56
N PHE A 13 1.24 -8.52 -10.54
CA PHE A 13 0.87 -7.56 -9.49
C PHE A 13 1.38 -7.89 -8.08
N ARG A 14 2.02 -9.05 -7.86
CA ARG A 14 2.48 -9.45 -6.51
C ARG A 14 3.36 -8.40 -5.84
N LYS A 15 4.26 -7.77 -6.59
CA LYS A 15 5.16 -6.72 -6.08
C LYS A 15 4.41 -5.46 -5.67
N ASN A 16 3.41 -5.04 -6.45
CA ASN A 16 2.58 -3.86 -6.14
C ASN A 16 1.73 -4.10 -4.88
N VAL A 17 1.11 -5.28 -4.80
CA VAL A 17 0.29 -5.66 -3.62
C VAL A 17 1.16 -5.72 -2.36
N TYR A 18 2.33 -6.33 -2.45
CA TYR A 18 3.29 -6.36 -1.34
C TYR A 18 3.74 -4.96 -0.94
N ALA A 19 4.15 -4.12 -1.90
CA ALA A 19 4.61 -2.76 -1.62
C ALA A 19 3.52 -1.91 -0.96
N ALA A 20 2.27 -2.04 -1.41
CA ALA A 20 1.13 -1.36 -0.81
C ALA A 20 0.88 -1.81 0.65
N ALA A 21 0.88 -3.13 0.91
CA ALA A 21 0.71 -3.67 2.26
C ALA A 21 1.89 -3.28 3.17
N TYR A 22 3.13 -3.45 2.70
CA TYR A 22 4.34 -3.10 3.44
C TYR A 22 4.41 -1.61 3.77
N SER A 23 3.97 -0.75 2.83
CA SER A 23 3.88 0.68 3.09
C SER A 23 3.05 0.95 4.34
N LEU A 24 2.02 0.15 4.62
CA LEU A 24 1.14 0.32 5.77
C LEU A 24 1.70 -0.31 7.05
N VAL A 25 1.97 -1.61 7.02
CA VAL A 25 2.27 -2.39 8.23
C VAL A 25 3.73 -2.31 8.67
N ARG A 26 4.65 -1.95 7.77
CA ARG A 26 6.11 -1.82 8.04
C ARG A 26 6.75 -3.08 8.65
N ASN A 27 6.14 -4.24 8.45
CA ASN A 27 6.64 -5.55 8.83
C ASN A 27 6.59 -6.45 7.60
N ALA A 28 7.71 -7.12 7.29
CA ALA A 28 7.83 -7.91 6.06
C ALA A 28 6.97 -9.18 6.10
N ALA A 29 6.88 -9.84 7.26
CA ALA A 29 6.06 -11.04 7.44
C ALA A 29 4.58 -10.69 7.31
N ASP A 30 4.11 -9.67 8.04
CA ASP A 30 2.73 -9.20 7.94
C ASP A 30 2.38 -8.78 6.50
N ALA A 31 3.28 -8.07 5.82
CA ALA A 31 3.05 -7.64 4.44
C ALA A 31 2.95 -8.83 3.48
N ALA A 32 3.77 -9.87 3.67
CA ALA A 32 3.72 -11.10 2.87
C ALA A 32 2.41 -11.86 3.11
N ASP A 33 1.97 -11.97 4.36
CA ASP A 33 0.73 -12.64 4.73
C ASP A 33 -0.49 -11.89 4.16
N LEU A 34 -0.51 -10.56 4.28
CA LEU A 34 -1.57 -9.71 3.71
C LEU A 34 -1.58 -9.77 2.18
N GLN A 35 -0.42 -9.85 1.53
CA GLN A 35 -0.31 -10.07 0.09
C GLN A 35 -0.92 -11.42 -0.30
N GLN A 36 -0.57 -12.49 0.41
CA GLN A 36 -1.09 -13.82 0.15
C GLN A 36 -2.62 -13.86 0.32
N GLU A 37 -3.14 -13.35 1.44
CA GLU A 37 -4.58 -13.26 1.71
C GLU A 37 -5.31 -12.45 0.62
N THR A 38 -4.69 -11.38 0.12
CA THR A 38 -5.25 -10.59 -0.99
C THR A 38 -5.43 -11.42 -2.26
N PHE A 39 -4.43 -12.22 -2.63
CA PHE A 39 -4.52 -13.10 -3.80
C PHE A 39 -5.42 -14.30 -3.58
N MET A 40 -5.50 -14.84 -2.36
CA MET A 40 -6.48 -15.87 -2.01
C MET A 40 -7.90 -15.35 -2.24
N ARG A 41 -8.19 -14.11 -1.83
CA ARG A 41 -9.47 -13.45 -2.12
C ARG A 41 -9.69 -13.23 -3.60
N LEU A 42 -8.66 -12.90 -4.37
CA LEU A 42 -8.78 -12.81 -5.83
C LEU A 42 -9.20 -14.16 -6.39
N PHE A 43 -8.53 -15.25 -5.99
CA PHE A 43 -8.80 -16.60 -6.48
C PHE A 43 -10.23 -17.06 -6.19
N THR A 44 -10.75 -16.75 -5.00
CA THR A 44 -12.09 -17.17 -4.58
C THR A 44 -13.19 -16.16 -4.91
N CYS A 45 -12.88 -14.99 -5.47
CA CYS A 45 -13.92 -14.01 -5.76
C CYS A 45 -14.73 -14.39 -7.01
N ASP A 46 -16.01 -14.05 -6.97
CA ASP A 46 -16.95 -14.22 -8.08
C ASP A 46 -17.08 -12.94 -8.92
N LYS A 47 -16.07 -12.05 -8.83
CA LYS A 47 -16.11 -10.76 -9.51
C LYS A 47 -15.59 -10.91 -10.94
N GLU A 48 -16.34 -10.33 -11.88
CA GLU A 48 -15.87 -10.14 -13.25
C GLU A 48 -14.96 -8.91 -13.34
N PHE A 49 -13.84 -9.06 -14.05
CA PHE A 49 -12.88 -8.00 -14.26
C PHE A 49 -12.80 -7.66 -15.75
N GLU A 50 -12.87 -6.36 -16.03
CA GLU A 50 -12.90 -5.81 -17.39
C GLU A 50 -11.49 -5.66 -17.99
N SER A 51 -10.47 -5.52 -17.13
CA SER A 51 -9.09 -5.29 -17.54
C SER A 51 -8.10 -5.60 -16.43
N ASP A 52 -6.82 -5.72 -16.80
CA ASP A 52 -5.70 -5.83 -15.87
C ASP A 52 -5.62 -4.62 -14.91
N THR A 53 -5.96 -3.42 -15.39
CA THR A 53 -6.04 -2.21 -14.55
C THR A 53 -7.14 -2.34 -13.50
N HIS A 54 -8.30 -2.90 -13.85
CA HIS A 54 -9.39 -3.15 -12.90
C HIS A 54 -8.97 -4.21 -11.86
N ILE A 55 -8.27 -5.26 -12.26
CA ILE A 55 -7.70 -6.27 -11.34
C ILE A 55 -6.73 -5.61 -10.36
N LYS A 56 -5.75 -4.84 -10.86
CA LYS A 56 -4.75 -4.15 -10.05
C LYS A 56 -5.41 -3.20 -9.03
N ALA A 57 -6.38 -2.39 -9.48
CA ALA A 57 -7.10 -1.47 -8.61
C ALA A 57 -7.88 -2.21 -7.49
N TRP A 58 -8.50 -3.34 -7.83
CA TRP A 58 -9.20 -4.18 -6.86
C TRP A 58 -8.24 -4.81 -5.84
N LEU A 59 -7.11 -5.37 -6.30
CA LEU A 59 -6.08 -5.95 -5.45
C LEU A 59 -5.52 -4.92 -4.46
N LEU A 60 -5.19 -3.72 -4.94
CA LEU A 60 -4.68 -2.64 -4.09
C LEU A 60 -5.71 -2.19 -3.05
N ARG A 61 -6.99 -2.12 -3.43
CA ARG A 61 -8.08 -1.83 -2.47
C ARG A 61 -8.15 -2.89 -1.38
N VAL A 62 -8.15 -4.17 -1.76
CA VAL A 62 -8.24 -5.29 -0.81
C VAL A 62 -7.04 -5.29 0.14
N ALA A 63 -5.82 -5.16 -0.39
CA ALA A 63 -4.61 -5.11 0.41
C ALA A 63 -4.60 -3.95 1.42
N VAL A 64 -5.01 -2.74 0.98
CA VAL A 64 -5.12 -1.58 1.85
C VAL A 64 -6.14 -1.81 2.97
N ASN A 65 -7.29 -2.40 2.65
CA ASN A 65 -8.34 -2.65 3.64
C ASN A 65 -7.93 -3.74 4.65
N LEU A 66 -7.29 -4.81 4.19
CA LEU A 66 -6.72 -5.85 5.05
C LEU A 66 -5.67 -5.27 5.99
N SER A 67 -4.74 -4.47 5.47
CA SER A 67 -3.69 -3.83 6.26
C SER A 67 -4.25 -2.89 7.34
N LYS A 68 -5.28 -2.10 7.02
CA LYS A 68 -5.98 -1.25 8.00
C LYS A 68 -6.65 -2.05 9.11
N ASN A 69 -7.28 -3.16 8.75
CA ASN A 69 -7.91 -4.05 9.73
C ASN A 69 -6.84 -4.70 10.62
N HIS A 70 -5.75 -5.20 10.04
CA HIS A 70 -4.60 -5.75 10.77
C HIS A 70 -4.06 -4.75 11.79
N LEU A 71 -3.80 -3.50 11.39
CA LEU A 71 -3.32 -2.45 12.29
C LEU A 71 -4.35 -2.06 13.38
N ARG A 72 -5.64 -2.02 13.04
CA ARG A 72 -6.70 -1.77 14.03
C ARG A 72 -6.79 -2.90 15.05
N ASP A 73 -6.63 -4.13 14.63
CA ASP A 73 -6.77 -5.29 15.51
C ASP A 73 -5.49 -5.47 16.34
N HIS A 74 -4.30 -5.23 15.78
CA HIS A 74 -3.04 -5.16 16.52
C HIS A 74 -3.00 -4.01 17.52
N SER A 75 -3.50 -2.82 17.18
CA SER A 75 -3.59 -1.69 18.14
C SER A 75 -4.58 -1.93 19.29
N ARG A 76 -5.56 -2.84 19.11
CA ARG A 76 -6.43 -3.34 20.20
C ARG A 76 -5.74 -4.39 21.07
N ILE A 77 -4.71 -5.05 20.55
CA ILE A 77 -3.99 -6.16 21.19
C ILE A 77 -2.66 -5.73 21.84
N THR A 78 -2.11 -4.54 21.55
CA THR A 78 -0.81 -4.10 22.07
C THR A 78 -0.77 -3.90 23.60
N LEU A 79 -0.62 -5.00 24.34
CA LEU A 79 0.53 -5.23 25.21
C LEU A 79 1.58 -6.03 24.40
N THR A 80 2.85 -5.73 24.62
CA THR A 80 4.08 -6.41 24.16
C THR A 80 4.58 -6.19 22.72
N GLU A 81 5.88 -5.92 22.68
CA GLU A 81 6.75 -5.45 21.60
C GLU A 81 7.13 -6.58 20.62
N LEU A 82 7.67 -6.17 19.45
CA LEU A 82 8.96 -6.57 18.86
C LEU A 82 8.96 -6.11 17.38
N THR A 83 9.61 -4.98 17.09
CA THR A 83 9.84 -4.54 15.70
C THR A 83 11.10 -5.20 15.16
N ASP A 84 10.92 -6.24 14.34
CA ASP A 84 11.99 -6.79 13.50
C ASP A 84 12.23 -5.85 12.30
N THR A 85 13.36 -5.17 12.31
CA THR A 85 13.88 -4.40 11.17
C THR A 85 14.80 -5.28 10.33
N MET A 86 14.46 -5.47 9.05
CA MET A 86 15.29 -6.10 8.02
C MET A 86 15.75 -5.07 6.96
N PRO A 87 16.77 -5.40 6.14
CA PRO A 87 17.82 -4.46 5.79
C PRO A 87 17.46 -3.51 4.64
N ALA A 88 18.23 -2.42 4.63
CA ALA A 88 18.21 -1.32 3.69
C ALA A 88 18.31 -1.73 2.21
N PRO A 89 17.63 -1.00 1.28
CA PRO A 89 17.88 -1.10 -0.15
C PRO A 89 19.30 -0.59 -0.53
N GLU A 90 19.84 -1.07 -1.65
CA GLU A 90 21.24 -0.89 -2.07
C GLU A 90 21.62 0.52 -2.59
N ASP A 91 20.70 1.50 -2.59
CA ASP A 91 20.93 2.88 -3.05
C ASP A 91 20.68 3.92 -1.92
N PRO A 92 21.73 4.62 -1.43
CA PRO A 92 21.65 5.55 -0.31
C PRO A 92 20.66 6.72 -0.51
N MET A 93 20.41 7.15 -1.75
CA MET A 93 19.56 8.31 -2.03
C MET A 93 18.07 7.94 -2.12
N GLN A 94 17.77 6.69 -2.49
CA GLN A 94 16.41 6.14 -2.47
C GLN A 94 15.97 5.77 -1.05
N GLN A 95 16.94 5.46 -0.18
CA GLN A 95 16.69 5.10 1.21
C GLN A 95 16.08 6.24 2.03
N ASP A 96 16.50 7.48 1.79
CA ASP A 96 15.99 8.65 2.52
C ASP A 96 14.51 8.92 2.18
N VAL A 97 14.16 8.84 0.88
CA VAL A 97 12.78 9.08 0.41
C VAL A 97 11.83 7.97 0.85
N LEU A 98 12.22 6.70 0.68
CA LEU A 98 11.36 5.58 1.11
C LEU A 98 11.17 5.59 2.63
N THR A 99 12.23 5.84 3.40
CA THR A 99 12.14 5.95 4.87
C THR A 99 11.22 7.10 5.27
N ALA A 100 11.38 8.28 4.66
CA ALA A 100 10.51 9.43 4.93
C ALA A 100 9.03 9.14 4.62
N VAL A 101 8.73 8.38 3.54
CA VAL A 101 7.37 7.94 3.24
C VAL A 101 6.85 6.97 4.31
N LEU A 102 7.66 6.00 4.74
CA LEU A 102 7.28 5.07 5.80
C LEU A 102 7.05 5.75 7.16
N GLU A 103 7.70 6.89 7.42
CA GLU A 103 7.49 7.69 8.63
C GLU A 103 6.21 8.54 8.60
N LEU A 104 5.61 8.76 7.43
CA LEU A 104 4.36 9.51 7.34
C LEU A 104 3.23 8.82 8.12
N PRO A 105 2.30 9.58 8.73
CA PRO A 105 1.06 9.01 9.24
C PRO A 105 0.31 8.24 8.15
N GLU A 106 -0.24 7.08 8.54
CA GLU A 106 -0.89 6.10 7.65
C GLU A 106 -1.84 6.72 6.61
N LYS A 107 -2.70 7.64 7.07
CA LYS A 107 -3.70 8.34 6.24
C LYS A 107 -3.11 9.16 5.08
N TYR A 108 -1.84 9.56 5.17
CA TYR A 108 -1.14 10.31 4.12
C TYR A 108 -0.26 9.40 3.27
N ARG A 109 0.23 8.31 3.85
CA ARG A 109 1.14 7.38 3.19
C ARG A 109 0.49 6.65 2.02
N ILE A 110 -0.72 6.11 2.19
CA ILE A 110 -1.39 5.35 1.11
C ILE A 110 -1.62 6.21 -0.14
N PRO A 111 -2.22 7.43 -0.05
CA PRO A 111 -2.38 8.26 -1.25
C PRO A 111 -1.05 8.62 -1.92
N ILE A 112 0.01 8.87 -1.14
CA ILE A 112 1.35 9.14 -1.68
C ILE A 112 1.88 7.91 -2.43
N HIS A 113 1.77 6.72 -1.83
CA HIS A 113 2.20 5.48 -2.47
C HIS A 113 1.46 5.24 -3.79
N LEU A 114 0.12 5.29 -3.76
CA LEU A 114 -0.69 5.06 -4.96
C LEU A 114 -0.45 6.09 -6.08
N TYR A 115 -0.13 7.33 -5.73
CA TYR A 115 0.11 8.38 -6.73
C TYR A 115 1.51 8.30 -7.34
N TYR A 116 2.55 8.11 -6.52
CA TYR A 116 3.94 8.23 -6.99
C TYR A 116 4.60 6.90 -7.36
N TYR A 117 4.13 5.77 -6.80
CA TYR A 117 4.71 4.45 -7.05
C TYR A 117 3.82 3.57 -7.92
N GLU A 118 2.53 3.88 -7.99
CA GLU A 118 1.54 3.09 -8.74
C GLU A 118 0.91 3.86 -9.91
N ASP A 119 1.31 5.13 -10.11
CA ASP A 119 0.89 6.04 -11.18
C ASP A 119 -0.64 6.28 -11.29
N TYR A 120 -1.37 6.11 -10.19
CA TYR A 120 -2.82 6.38 -10.20
C TYR A 120 -3.15 7.86 -10.11
N SER A 121 -4.12 8.29 -10.90
CA SER A 121 -4.70 9.62 -10.81
C SER A 121 -5.46 9.83 -9.51
N VAL A 122 -5.70 11.09 -9.14
CA VAL A 122 -6.50 11.44 -7.95
C VAL A 122 -7.90 10.79 -7.97
N LYS A 123 -8.50 10.70 -9.16
CA LYS A 123 -9.81 10.10 -9.36
C LYS A 123 -9.76 8.59 -9.08
N GLU A 124 -8.79 7.89 -9.67
CA GLU A 124 -8.63 6.44 -9.45
C GLU A 124 -8.28 6.13 -8.00
N ILE A 125 -7.44 6.95 -7.34
CA ILE A 125 -7.14 6.80 -5.91
C ILE A 125 -8.40 6.99 -5.06
N ALA A 126 -9.24 7.96 -5.41
CA ALA A 126 -10.51 8.19 -4.72
C ALA A 126 -11.43 6.97 -4.84
N GLU A 127 -11.50 6.35 -6.02
CA GLU A 127 -12.22 5.11 -6.24
C GLU A 127 -11.58 3.94 -5.46
N ILE A 128 -10.27 3.71 -5.58
CA ILE A 128 -9.54 2.62 -4.89
C ILE A 128 -9.73 2.70 -3.38
N LEU A 129 -9.63 3.90 -2.80
CA LEU A 129 -9.69 4.10 -1.35
C LEU A 129 -11.10 4.37 -0.81
N GLU A 130 -12.11 4.47 -1.67
CA GLU A 130 -13.49 4.84 -1.32
C GLU A 130 -13.55 6.18 -0.57
N LEU A 131 -12.85 7.18 -1.11
CA LEU A 131 -12.76 8.55 -0.59
C LEU A 131 -13.27 9.55 -1.62
N THR A 132 -13.58 10.77 -1.18
CA THR A 132 -13.80 11.87 -2.12
C THR A 132 -12.48 12.36 -2.72
N GLU A 133 -12.50 12.79 -3.99
CA GLU A 133 -11.32 13.39 -4.63
C GLU A 133 -10.74 14.55 -3.81
N GLY A 134 -11.60 15.37 -3.17
CA GLY A 134 -11.17 16.46 -2.29
C GLY A 134 -10.38 15.95 -1.08
N THR A 135 -10.78 14.82 -0.50
CA THR A 135 -10.03 14.16 0.59
C THR A 135 -8.69 13.65 0.09
N VAL A 136 -8.63 13.03 -1.09
CA VAL A 136 -7.38 12.55 -1.70
C VAL A 136 -6.43 13.71 -1.97
N LYS A 137 -6.88 14.80 -2.61
CA LYS A 137 -6.09 16.02 -2.85
C LYS A 137 -5.54 16.60 -1.55
N THR A 138 -6.37 16.66 -0.51
CA THR A 138 -5.98 17.17 0.81
C THR A 138 -4.93 16.27 1.46
N ARG A 139 -5.10 14.95 1.40
CA ARG A 139 -4.13 13.98 1.95
C ARG A 139 -2.81 14.01 1.19
N LEU A 140 -2.84 14.08 -0.14
CA LEU A 140 -1.64 14.24 -0.97
C LEU A 140 -0.90 15.54 -0.67
N ARG A 141 -1.61 16.66 -0.55
CA ARG A 141 -1.02 17.95 -0.21
C ARG A 141 -0.37 17.93 1.18
N ARG A 142 -1.07 17.39 2.18
CA ARG A 142 -0.53 17.29 3.55
C ARG A 142 0.63 16.30 3.63
N GLY A 143 0.54 15.16 2.94
CA GLY A 143 1.62 14.18 2.83
C GLY A 143 2.88 14.79 2.23
N ARG A 144 2.78 15.48 1.10
CA ARG A 144 3.89 16.22 0.49
C ARG A 144 4.51 17.24 1.44
N SER A 145 3.70 18.07 2.10
CA SER A 145 4.22 19.05 3.05
C SER A 145 4.95 18.42 4.24
N LEU A 146 4.55 17.22 4.67
CA LEU A 146 5.27 16.47 5.70
C LEU A 146 6.59 15.90 5.16
N LEU A 147 6.60 15.36 3.94
CA LEU A 147 7.82 14.88 3.27
C LEU A 147 8.81 16.02 3.04
N GLU A 148 8.36 17.17 2.56
CA GLU A 148 9.19 18.37 2.38
C GLU A 148 9.86 18.80 3.70
N LYS A 149 9.14 18.70 4.82
CA LYS A 149 9.71 19.01 6.15
C LYS A 149 10.67 17.94 6.66
N ALA A 150 10.45 16.67 6.31
CA ALA A 150 11.32 15.57 6.70
C ALA A 150 12.62 15.62 5.88
N LEU A 151 12.51 15.69 4.56
CA LEU A 151 13.64 15.70 3.62
C LEU A 151 14.36 17.06 3.59
N GLY A 152 13.66 18.17 3.81
CA GLY A 152 14.26 19.51 3.92
C GLY A 152 15.08 19.74 5.19
N LYS A 153 15.11 18.78 6.13
CA LYS A 153 16.06 18.75 7.26
C LYS A 153 17.30 17.91 6.97
N VAL A 154 17.34 17.20 5.85
CA VAL A 154 18.46 16.35 5.41
C VAL A 154 19.40 17.11 4.45
N ALA A 155 19.08 18.38 4.13
CA ALA A 155 19.89 19.29 3.33
C ALA A 155 20.75 20.23 4.18
#